data_AF-A0A529Y4W9-F1
#
_entry.id   AF-A0A529Y4W9-F1
#
_cell.length_a   1.000
_cell.length_b   1.000
_cell.length_c   1.000
_cell.angle_alpha   90.00
_cell.angle_beta   90.00
_cell.angle_gamma   90.00
#
_symmetry.space_group_name_H-M   'P 1'
#
loop_
_entity.id
_entity.type
_entity.pdbx_description
1 polymer ?
#
loop_
_entity_poly.entity_id
_entity_poly.type
_entity_poly.pdbx_seq_one_letter_code
_entity_poly.pdbx_strand_id
1 'polypeptide(L)'
;MNRIVTTSEALSDRERAVAERFAAGMTYREIGEALFIAPSTVRTHLAAIYEKLGVRSKVALAMHINAIAAAPAMSPNGPEASPMLAIFPIECLSADEQWRRFADGLSSDITVDLARYADLPVVAFHTMKA
;
A
#
# COMPACT_ATOMS: atom_id res chain seq x y z
N MET A 1 -19.98 15.99 9.44
CA MET A 1 -20.05 14.60 9.94
C MET A 1 -19.20 13.71 9.04
N ASN A 2 -17.93 13.44 9.38
CA ASN A 2 -17.13 12.42 8.68
C ASN A 2 -16.44 11.58 9.75
N ARG A 3 -17.04 10.44 10.12
CA ARG A 3 -16.49 9.55 11.12
C ARG A 3 -15.48 8.66 10.40
N ILE A 4 -14.20 8.86 10.70
CA ILE A 4 -13.13 7.95 10.26
C ILE A 4 -13.43 6.62 10.95
N VAL A 5 -14.02 5.68 10.21
CA VAL A 5 -14.28 4.33 10.72
C VAL A 5 -12.94 3.60 10.74
N THR A 6 -12.41 3.42 11.94
CA THR A 6 -11.22 2.62 12.19
C THR A 6 -11.49 1.17 11.79
N THR A 7 -10.64 0.60 10.92
CA THR A 7 -10.75 -0.77 10.37
C THR A 7 -10.94 -1.85 11.46
N SER A 8 -10.47 -1.55 12.68
CA SER A 8 -10.65 -2.40 13.87
C SER A 8 -12.11 -2.56 14.33
N GLU A 9 -13.01 -1.60 14.08
CA GLU A 9 -14.39 -1.63 14.59
C GLU A 9 -15.42 -2.13 13.55
N ALA A 10 -15.07 -2.15 12.26
CA ALA A 10 -16.01 -2.49 11.19
C ALA A 10 -16.05 -3.97 10.81
N LEU A 11 -14.94 -4.70 11.02
CA LEU A 11 -14.80 -6.10 10.62
C LEU A 11 -14.81 -7.05 11.82
N SER A 12 -15.48 -8.19 11.66
CA SER A 12 -15.32 -9.35 12.54
C SER A 12 -13.88 -9.87 12.47
N ASP A 13 -13.41 -10.53 13.54
CA ASP A 13 -12.09 -11.19 13.56
C ASP A 13 -11.88 -12.14 12.38
N ARG A 14 -12.96 -12.81 11.96
CA ARG A 14 -12.89 -13.73 10.82
C ARG A 14 -12.76 -13.01 9.49
N GLU A 15 -13.47 -11.89 9.34
CA GLU A 15 -13.40 -11.03 8.16
C GLU A 15 -12.03 -10.36 8.06
N ARG A 16 -11.48 -9.90 9.19
CA ARG A 16 -10.14 -9.33 9.26
C ARG A 16 -9.07 -10.34 8.82
N ALA A 17 -9.11 -11.56 9.34
CA ALA A 17 -8.16 -12.62 8.98
C ALA A 17 -8.19 -12.97 7.47
N VAL A 18 -9.37 -12.89 6.83
CA VAL A 18 -9.53 -13.03 5.37
C VAL A 18 -8.96 -11.82 4.64
N ALA A 19 -9.31 -10.60 5.08
CA ALA A 19 -8.88 -9.35 4.46
C ALA A 19 -7.36 -9.19 4.48
N GLU A 20 -6.69 -9.50 5.59
CA GLU A 20 -5.22 -9.46 5.74
C GLU A 20 -4.51 -10.39 4.77
N ARG A 21 -4.94 -11.66 4.70
CA ARG A 21 -4.34 -12.65 3.79
C ARG A 21 -4.56 -12.28 2.32
N PHE A 22 -5.75 -11.75 2.01
CA PHE A 22 -6.05 -11.28 0.67
C PHE A 22 -5.25 -10.03 0.28
N ALA A 23 -5.08 -9.09 1.21
CA ALA A 23 -4.24 -7.90 1.04
C ALA A 23 -2.76 -8.27 0.86
N ALA A 24 -2.29 -9.31 1.55
CA ALA A 24 -0.95 -9.88 1.39
C ALA A 24 -0.71 -10.60 0.04
N GLY A 25 -1.73 -10.67 -0.82
CA GLY A 25 -1.58 -11.22 -2.17
C GLY A 25 -2.04 -12.67 -2.35
N MET A 26 -2.45 -13.35 -1.28
CA MET A 26 -2.87 -14.76 -1.35
C MET A 26 -4.11 -14.94 -2.23
N THR A 27 -4.16 -16.09 -2.92
CA THR A 27 -5.30 -16.52 -3.72
C THR A 27 -6.43 -17.05 -2.84
N TYR A 28 -7.66 -17.11 -3.37
CA TYR A 28 -8.80 -17.66 -2.62
C TYR A 28 -8.59 -19.10 -2.14
N ARG A 29 -7.80 -19.90 -2.88
CA ARG A 29 -7.48 -21.27 -2.49
C ARG A 29 -6.53 -21.30 -1.30
N GLU A 30 -5.46 -20.52 -1.36
CA GLU A 30 -4.46 -20.43 -0.27
C GLU A 30 -5.08 -19.84 1.01
N ILE A 31 -5.97 -18.86 0.88
CA ILE A 31 -6.71 -18.30 2.03
C ILE A 31 -7.64 -19.36 2.63
N GLY A 32 -8.33 -20.12 1.77
CA GLY A 32 -9.20 -21.21 2.21
C GLY A 32 -8.44 -22.28 2.97
N GLU A 33 -7.28 -22.70 2.46
CA GLU A 33 -6.39 -23.64 3.12
C GLU A 33 -5.87 -23.09 4.45
N ALA A 34 -5.37 -21.85 4.48
CA ALA A 34 -4.81 -21.24 5.68
C ALA A 34 -5.85 -20.98 6.78
N LEU A 35 -7.12 -20.84 6.42
CA LEU A 35 -8.22 -20.60 7.36
C LEU A 35 -9.11 -21.84 7.56
N PHE A 36 -8.83 -22.97 6.93
CA PHE A 36 -9.68 -24.17 6.95
C PHE A 36 -11.14 -23.90 6.51
N ILE A 37 -11.32 -23.15 5.42
CA ILE A 37 -12.63 -22.85 4.82
C ILE A 37 -12.61 -23.04 3.30
N ALA A 38 -13.77 -23.24 2.69
CA ALA A 38 -13.86 -23.37 1.24
C ALA A 38 -13.53 -22.03 0.52
N PRO A 39 -12.93 -22.06 -0.68
CA PRO A 39 -12.66 -20.85 -1.47
C PRO A 39 -13.93 -20.04 -1.80
N SER A 40 -15.08 -20.70 -1.91
CA SER A 40 -16.38 -20.05 -2.05
C SER A 40 -16.75 -19.21 -0.82
N THR A 41 -16.47 -19.72 0.38
CA THR A 41 -16.68 -19.01 1.65
C THR A 41 -15.77 -17.79 1.75
N VAL A 42 -14.52 -17.88 1.26
CA VAL A 42 -13.61 -16.72 1.16
C VAL A 42 -14.21 -15.61 0.30
N ARG A 43 -14.81 -15.96 -0.85
CA ARG A 43 -15.49 -14.97 -1.72
C ARG A 43 -16.65 -14.29 -1.01
N THR A 44 -17.46 -15.05 -0.27
CA THR A 44 -18.58 -14.50 0.50
C THR A 44 -18.10 -13.53 1.57
N HIS A 45 -17.04 -13.88 2.30
CA HIS A 45 -16.43 -12.97 3.28
C HIS A 45 -15.91 -11.69 2.60
N LEU A 46 -15.21 -11.80 1.47
CA LEU A 46 -14.72 -10.64 0.74
C LEU A 46 -15.84 -9.72 0.24
N ALA A 47 -16.96 -10.26 -0.22
CA ALA A 47 -18.12 -9.44 -0.61
C ALA A 47 -18.65 -8.62 0.57
N ALA A 48 -18.84 -9.25 1.74
CA ALA A 48 -19.28 -8.57 2.95
C ALA A 48 -18.25 -7.53 3.44
N ILE A 49 -16.96 -7.84 3.33
CA ILE A 49 -15.86 -6.91 3.65
C ILE A 49 -15.89 -5.68 2.74
N TYR A 50 -16.07 -5.88 1.43
CA TYR A 50 -16.17 -4.78 0.47
C TYR A 50 -17.36 -3.85 0.77
N GLU A 51 -18.52 -4.42 1.11
CA GLU A 51 -19.69 -3.63 1.50
C GLU A 51 -19.47 -2.87 2.82
N LYS A 52 -18.91 -3.54 3.85
CA LYS A 52 -18.65 -2.94 5.16
C LYS A 52 -17.62 -1.81 5.13
N LEU A 53 -16.59 -1.95 4.29
CA LEU A 53 -15.53 -0.96 4.14
C LEU A 53 -15.83 0.08 3.05
N GLY A 54 -16.86 -0.12 2.23
CA GLY A 54 -17.17 0.75 1.08
C GLY A 54 -16.09 0.75 -0.01
N VAL A 55 -15.21 -0.25 -0.02
CA VAL A 55 -14.11 -0.37 -0.98
C VAL A 55 -14.52 -1.20 -2.18
N ARG A 56 -13.98 -0.87 -3.37
CA ARG A 56 -14.30 -1.56 -4.63
C ARG A 56 -13.10 -2.21 -5.30
N SER A 57 -11.92 -2.10 -4.71
CA SER A 57 -10.69 -2.65 -5.28
C SER A 57 -9.84 -3.33 -4.22
N LYS A 58 -9.07 -4.34 -4.66
CA LYS A 58 -8.08 -5.04 -3.82
C LYS A 58 -7.05 -4.07 -3.25
N VAL A 59 -6.65 -3.06 -4.03
CA VAL A 59 -5.69 -2.03 -3.60
C VAL A 59 -6.30 -1.16 -2.50
N ALA A 60 -7.54 -0.69 -2.67
CA ALA A 60 -8.21 0.08 -1.62
C ALA A 60 -8.40 -0.74 -0.34
N LEU A 61 -8.77 -2.02 -0.47
CA LEU A 61 -8.84 -2.94 0.66
C LEU A 61 -7.47 -3.10 1.34
N ALA A 62 -6.40 -3.30 0.58
CA ALA A 62 -5.05 -3.41 1.11
C ALA A 62 -4.59 -2.12 1.80
N MET A 63 -4.93 -0.94 1.29
CA MET A 63 -4.66 0.33 1.97
C MET A 63 -5.42 0.44 3.30
N HIS A 64 -6.68 0.02 3.36
CA HIS A 64 -7.46 0.02 4.59
C HIS A 64 -6.94 -0.93 5.67
N ILE A 65 -6.35 -2.06 5.25
CA ILE A 65 -5.76 -3.05 6.15
C ILE A 65 -4.33 -2.65 6.55
N ASN A 66 -3.52 -2.20 5.60
CA ASN A 66 -2.13 -1.79 5.81
C ASN A 66 -1.97 -0.36 6.36
N ALA A 67 -3.05 0.41 6.52
CA ALA A 67 -3.00 1.70 7.24
C ALA A 67 -2.59 1.54 8.72
N ILE A 68 -2.60 0.31 9.26
CA ILE A 68 -2.02 -0.03 10.58
C ILE A 68 -0.53 -0.45 10.46
N ALA A 69 -0.01 -0.62 9.25
CA ALA A 69 1.40 -0.83 8.94
C ALA A 69 2.08 0.44 8.40
N ALA A 70 1.54 1.63 8.68
CA ALA A 70 2.24 2.91 8.55
C ALA A 70 3.21 3.14 9.73
N ALA A 71 4.05 2.14 9.93
CA ALA A 71 5.39 2.17 10.50
C ALA A 71 5.82 0.69 10.46
N PRO A 72 6.88 0.29 9.74
CA PRO A 72 7.55 -0.93 10.15
C PRO A 72 7.91 -0.71 11.63
N ALA A 73 7.49 -1.62 12.49
CA ALA A 73 8.03 -1.72 13.83
C ALA A 73 9.53 -1.99 13.67
N MET A 74 10.30 -0.91 13.55
CA MET A 74 11.73 -0.90 13.68
C MET A 74 11.99 -1.32 15.11
N SER A 75 12.32 -2.59 15.30
CA SER A 75 12.89 -3.07 16.56
C SER A 75 14.15 -2.23 16.81
N PRO A 76 14.30 -1.53 17.95
CA PRO A 76 15.45 -0.67 18.19
C PRO A 76 16.76 -1.44 18.45
N ASN A 77 16.78 -2.78 18.30
CA ASN A 77 17.97 -3.61 18.43
C ASN A 77 17.89 -4.85 17.51
N GLY A 78 18.47 -4.74 16.32
CA GLY A 78 18.79 -5.80 15.38
C GLY A 78 19.63 -5.21 14.24
N PRO A 79 20.62 -5.93 13.66
CA PRO A 79 21.49 -5.34 12.66
C PRO A 79 20.71 -5.14 11.34
N GLU A 80 20.72 -3.90 10.85
CA GLU A 80 20.73 -3.55 9.42
C GLU A 80 19.47 -3.86 8.58
N ALA A 81 18.40 -3.10 8.77
CA ALA A 81 17.55 -2.75 7.63
C ALA A 81 18.24 -1.58 6.91
N SER A 82 18.97 -1.85 5.82
CA SER A 82 19.51 -0.78 4.97
C SER A 82 18.37 0.18 4.61
N PRO A 83 18.47 1.48 4.96
CA PRO A 83 17.41 2.43 4.67
C PRO A 83 17.21 2.51 3.16
N MET A 84 16.02 2.17 2.67
CA MET A 84 15.65 2.34 1.26
C MET A 84 14.83 3.61 1.11
N LEU A 85 15.14 4.42 0.10
CA LEU A 85 14.46 5.68 -0.18
C LEU A 85 13.64 5.57 -1.47
N ALA A 86 12.33 5.73 -1.37
CA ALA A 86 11.44 5.80 -2.53
C ALA A 86 11.20 7.26 -2.94
N ILE A 87 11.38 7.57 -4.22
CA ILE A 87 11.12 8.90 -4.79
C ILE A 87 9.93 8.81 -5.75
N PHE A 88 8.91 9.60 -5.47
CA PHE A 88 7.72 9.75 -6.30
C PHE A 88 7.82 11.01 -7.18
N PRO A 89 7.14 11.03 -8.35
CA PRO A 89 7.07 12.23 -9.17
C PRO A 89 6.42 13.38 -8.40
N ILE A 90 6.96 14.58 -8.56
CA ILE A 90 6.40 15.78 -7.95
C ILE A 90 5.17 16.21 -8.76
N GLU A 91 4.00 16.19 -8.13
CA GLU A 91 2.78 16.68 -8.78
C GLU A 91 2.80 18.21 -8.91
N CYS A 92 2.84 18.68 -10.16
CA CYS A 92 2.74 20.11 -10.46
C CYS A 92 1.28 20.53 -10.55
N LEU A 93 0.81 21.33 -9.59
CA LEU A 93 -0.54 21.90 -9.55
C LEU A 93 -0.76 23.05 -10.54
N SER A 94 0.30 23.49 -11.24
CA SER A 94 0.22 24.54 -12.26
C SER A 94 -0.19 23.97 -13.62
N ALA A 95 -0.93 24.76 -14.39
CA ALA A 95 -1.24 24.47 -15.79
C ALA A 95 -0.09 24.82 -16.74
N ASP A 96 0.89 25.59 -16.28
CA ASP A 96 2.04 26.01 -17.06
C ASP A 96 3.01 24.84 -17.29
N GLU A 97 3.37 24.64 -18.55
CA GLU A 97 4.30 23.61 -19.00
C GLU A 97 5.70 23.81 -18.43
N GLN A 98 6.14 25.05 -18.21
CA GLN A 98 7.45 25.34 -17.61
C GLN A 98 7.55 24.74 -16.21
N TRP A 99 6.50 24.90 -15.40
CA TRP A 99 6.47 24.39 -14.03
C TRP A 99 6.34 22.87 -13.97
N ARG A 100 5.68 22.24 -14.95
CA ARG A 100 5.62 20.77 -15.08
C ARG A 100 6.99 20.19 -15.40
N ARG A 101 7.68 20.75 -16.38
CA ARG A 101 9.05 20.33 -16.73
C ARG A 101 10.03 20.50 -15.59
N PHE A 102 9.88 21.58 -14.82
CA PHE A 102 10.68 21.80 -13.62
C PHE A 102 10.43 20.71 -12.57
N ALA A 103 9.18 20.34 -12.30
CA ALA A 103 8.83 19.28 -11.35
C ALA A 103 9.37 17.90 -11.78
N ASP A 104 9.23 17.55 -13.06
CA ASP A 104 9.80 16.32 -13.63
C ASP A 104 11.34 16.29 -13.50
N GLY A 105 11.99 17.41 -13.86
CA GLY A 105 13.43 17.58 -13.76
C GLY A 105 13.92 17.46 -12.30
N LEU A 106 13.20 18.08 -11.36
CA LEU A 106 13.55 18.03 -9.94
C LEU A 106 13.46 16.61 -9.38
N SER A 107 12.42 15.84 -9.70
CA SER A 107 12.32 14.43 -9.31
C SER A 107 13.47 13.59 -9.88
N SER A 108 13.85 13.83 -11.13
CA SER A 108 14.99 13.16 -11.77
C SER A 108 16.31 13.50 -11.08
N ASP A 109 16.56 14.79 -10.83
CA ASP A 109 17.80 15.26 -10.21
C ASP A 109 17.97 14.72 -8.79
N ILE A 110 16.90 14.71 -7.99
CA ILE A 110 16.91 14.11 -6.64
C ILE A 110 17.19 12.61 -6.72
N THR A 111 16.60 11.90 -7.70
CA THR A 111 16.86 10.47 -7.90
C THR A 111 18.32 10.21 -8.24
N VAL A 112 18.88 10.97 -9.18
CA VAL A 112 20.26 10.83 -9.62
C VAL A 112 21.23 11.17 -8.51
N ASP A 113 20.97 12.25 -7.77
CA ASP A 113 21.83 12.69 -6.66
C ASP A 113 21.88 11.63 -5.55
N LEU A 114 20.71 11.15 -5.13
CA LEU A 114 20.61 10.21 -4.01
C LEU A 114 21.06 8.79 -4.37
N ALA A 115 20.94 8.38 -5.64
CA ALA A 115 21.46 7.10 -6.11
C ALA A 115 23.00 6.99 -6.02
N ARG A 116 23.72 8.11 -5.79
CA ARG A 116 25.18 8.10 -5.59
C ARG A 116 25.61 7.56 -4.22
N TYR A 117 24.70 7.49 -3.26
CA TYR A 117 24.99 6.96 -1.93
C TYR A 117 24.81 5.44 -1.91
N ALA A 118 25.91 4.69 -1.84
CA ALA A 118 25.91 3.23 -1.92
C ALA A 118 25.12 2.54 -0.80
N ASP A 119 25.05 3.17 0.38
CA ASP A 119 24.36 2.64 1.56
C ASP A 119 22.88 3.05 1.63
N LEU A 120 22.37 3.74 0.59
CA LEU A 120 20.99 4.21 0.50
C LEU A 120 20.37 3.78 -0.83
N PRO A 121 19.87 2.54 -0.96
CA PRO A 121 19.16 2.11 -2.16
C PRO A 121 18.00 3.07 -2.50
N VAL A 122 18.02 3.67 -3.69
CA VAL A 122 16.99 4.59 -4.19
C VAL A 122 16.10 3.89 -5.23
N VAL A 123 14.78 3.99 -5.05
CA VAL A 123 13.79 3.44 -5.99
C VAL A 123 12.92 4.58 -6.54
N ALA A 124 12.99 4.81 -7.84
CA ALA A 124 12.17 5.82 -8.53
C ALA A 124 10.89 5.21 -9.10
N PHE A 125 9.76 5.86 -8.87
CA PHE A 125 8.48 5.49 -9.48
C PHE A 125 8.18 6.41 -10.67
N HIS A 126 8.13 5.86 -11.89
CA HIS A 126 7.63 6.60 -13.05
C HIS A 126 6.17 6.25 -13.29
N THR A 127 5.31 7.27 -13.38
CA THR A 127 3.93 7.08 -13.84
C THR A 127 3.99 6.90 -15.36
N MET A 128 3.73 5.68 -15.85
CA MET A 128 3.51 5.51 -17.29
C MET A 128 2.18 6.20 -17.62
N LYS A 129 2.25 7.36 -18.27
CA LYS A 129 1.09 7.96 -18.94
C LYS A 129 0.66 7.01 -20.06
N ALA A 130 -0.52 6.40 -19.91
CA ALA A 130 -1.22 5.68 -20.96
C ALA A 130 -1.79 6.64 -22.01
#